data_AF-A0A938CWN2-F1
#
_entry.id   AF-A0A938CWN2-F1
#
_cell.length_a   1.000
_cell.length_b   1.000
_cell.length_c   1.000
_cell.angle_alpha   90.00
_cell.angle_beta   90.00
_cell.angle_gamma   90.00
#
_symmetry.space_group_name_H-M   'P 1'
#
loop_
_entity.id
_entity.type
_entity.pdbx_description
1 polymer ?
#
loop_
_entity_poly.entity_id
_entity_poly.type
_entity_poly.pdbx_seq_one_letter_code
_entity_poly.pdbx_strand_id
1 'polypeptide(L)'
;ALDHAFRRWATGSYLVWYPVKDRDAANAFLAEMRALRAPKTLRAELRVAPETAPGLAACGLLAVNPPHTMAAALGAILPCLAGLLGQDGAGAFSLDWLVAEAKAPPASR
;
A
#
# COMPACT_ATOMS: atom_id res chain seq x y z
N ALA A 1 -14.38 -2.51 9.92
CA ALA A 1 -14.39 -1.03 9.86
C ALA A 1 -14.34 -0.51 8.42
N LEU A 2 -13.30 -0.83 7.65
CA LEU A 2 -13.15 -0.33 6.27
C LEU A 2 -14.30 -0.75 5.33
N ASP A 3 -14.74 -2.01 5.41
CA ASP A 3 -15.92 -2.50 4.67
C ASP A 3 -17.18 -1.65 4.93
N HIS A 4 -17.47 -1.34 6.20
CA HIS A 4 -18.58 -0.47 6.57
C HIS A 4 -18.40 0.96 6.03
N ALA A 5 -17.17 1.47 6.02
CA ALA A 5 -16.87 2.79 5.47
C ALA A 5 -17.15 2.85 3.96
N PHE A 6 -16.75 1.82 3.20
CA PHE A 6 -17.05 1.74 1.76
C PHE A 6 -18.54 1.69 1.46
N ARG A 7 -19.33 0.97 2.28
CA ARG A 7 -20.80 0.94 2.12
C ARG A 7 -21.42 2.33 2.29
N ARG A 8 -20.81 3.19 3.11
CA ARG A 8 -21.30 4.55 3.37
C ARG A 8 -20.78 5.58 2.35
N TRP A 9 -19.55 5.43 1.87
CA TRP A 9 -18.95 6.35 0.90
C TRP A 9 -18.01 5.63 -0.08
N ALA A 10 -18.58 4.95 -1.06
CA ALA A 10 -17.84 4.11 -2.00
C ALA A 10 -16.81 4.87 -2.85
N THR A 11 -17.00 6.18 -3.07
CA THR A 11 -16.11 7.03 -3.87
C THR A 11 -15.06 7.76 -3.02
N GLY A 12 -15.02 7.54 -1.71
CA GLY A 12 -13.99 8.11 -0.85
C GLY A 12 -12.61 7.54 -1.09
N SER A 13 -11.58 8.34 -0.85
CA SER A 13 -10.20 7.85 -0.76
C SER A 13 -9.89 7.48 0.70
N TYR A 14 -9.35 6.29 0.91
CA TYR A 14 -9.03 5.79 2.24
C TYR A 14 -7.55 5.45 2.34
N LEU A 15 -6.94 5.81 3.46
CA LEU A 15 -5.56 5.47 3.79
C LEU A 15 -5.53 4.54 4.99
N VAL A 16 -4.82 3.42 4.85
CA VAL A 16 -4.63 2.44 5.93
C VAL A 16 -3.15 2.21 6.11
N TRP A 17 -2.62 2.66 7.24
CA TRP A 17 -1.24 2.37 7.63
C TRP A 17 -1.16 1.04 8.39
N TYR A 18 -0.12 0.26 8.15
CA TYR A 18 0.13 -0.98 8.86
C TYR A 18 1.62 -1.21 9.15
N PRO A 19 1.97 -1.80 10.32
CA PRO A 19 3.34 -2.16 10.63
C PRO A 19 3.73 -3.50 9.97
N VAL A 20 5.01 -3.67 9.64
CA VAL A 20 5.57 -4.95 9.21
C VAL A 20 6.56 -5.42 10.28
N LYS A 21 6.02 -6.01 11.34
CA LYS A 21 6.81 -6.67 12.41
C LYS A 21 7.04 -8.15 12.13
N ASP A 22 6.09 -8.75 11.42
CA ASP A 22 6.09 -10.13 10.98
C ASP A 22 5.59 -10.13 9.53
N ARG A 23 6.39 -10.71 8.63
CA ARG A 23 6.12 -10.66 7.19
C ARG A 23 4.87 -11.49 6.83
N ASP A 24 4.64 -12.59 7.52
CA ASP A 24 3.50 -13.47 7.24
C ASP A 24 2.19 -12.83 7.70
N ALA A 25 2.19 -12.19 8.88
CA ALA A 25 1.05 -11.41 9.37
C ALA A 25 0.72 -10.23 8.43
N ALA A 26 1.74 -9.51 7.94
CA ALA A 26 1.54 -8.44 6.96
C ALA A 26 0.96 -8.97 5.64
N ASN A 27 1.47 -10.11 5.15
CA ASN A 27 0.97 -10.75 3.94
C ASN A 27 -0.48 -11.24 4.10
N ALA A 28 -0.84 -11.81 5.26
CA ALA A 28 -2.20 -12.20 5.57
C ALA A 28 -3.15 -11.01 5.56
N PHE A 29 -2.77 -9.90 6.19
CA PHE A 29 -3.52 -8.64 6.15
C PHE A 29 -3.73 -8.14 4.71
N LEU A 30 -2.69 -8.16 3.88
CA LEU A 30 -2.78 -7.75 2.48
C LEU A 30 -3.70 -8.67 1.66
N ALA A 31 -3.70 -9.98 1.95
CA ALA A 31 -4.61 -10.93 1.34
C ALA A 31 -6.07 -10.66 1.72
N GLU A 32 -6.35 -10.35 2.99
CA GLU A 32 -7.69 -9.93 3.44
C GLU A 32 -8.13 -8.63 2.75
N MET A 33 -7.25 -7.64 2.62
CA MET A 33 -7.53 -6.39 1.93
C MET A 33 -7.80 -6.59 0.43
N ARG A 34 -7.14 -7.56 -0.20
CA ARG A 34 -7.39 -7.94 -1.59
C ARG A 34 -8.71 -8.70 -1.76
N ALA A 35 -9.14 -9.44 -0.73
CA ALA A 35 -10.39 -10.20 -0.73
C ALA A 35 -11.62 -9.31 -0.47
N LEU A 36 -11.47 -8.21 0.26
CA LEU A 36 -12.43 -7.11 0.21
C LEU A 36 -12.49 -6.69 -1.27
N ARG A 37 -13.69 -6.66 -1.87
CA ARG A 37 -13.92 -6.17 -3.24
C ARG A 37 -13.72 -4.64 -3.32
N ALA A 38 -12.63 -4.17 -2.74
CA ALA A 38 -12.24 -2.80 -2.65
C ALA A 38 -11.94 -2.27 -4.07
N PRO A 39 -12.18 -0.97 -4.29
CA PRO A 39 -11.72 -0.29 -5.49
C PRO A 39 -10.20 -0.44 -5.70
N LYS A 40 -9.74 0.13 -6.81
CA LYS A 40 -8.32 0.27 -7.13
C LYS A 40 -7.51 0.68 -5.90
N THR A 41 -6.54 -0.14 -5.51
CA THR A 41 -5.80 0.01 -4.26
C THR A 41 -4.31 -0.03 -4.53
N LEU A 42 -3.63 1.06 -4.17
CA LEU A 42 -2.18 1.20 -4.24
C LEU A 42 -1.56 0.81 -2.90
N ARG A 43 -0.50 0.02 -2.92
CA ARG A 43 0.33 -0.31 -1.76
C ARG A 43 1.67 0.38 -1.91
N ALA A 44 2.10 1.04 -0.84
CA ALA A 44 3.45 1.52 -0.66
C ALA A 44 4.02 0.92 0.62
N GLU A 45 5.18 0.27 0.57
CA GLU A 45 5.94 -0.08 1.77
C GLU A 45 7.29 0.61 1.79
N LEU A 46 7.74 0.95 3.00
CA LEU A 46 9.07 1.45 3.26
C LEU A 46 9.71 0.59 4.35
N ARG A 47 10.93 0.16 4.10
CA ARG A 47 11.80 -0.54 5.04
C ARG A 47 13.04 0.32 5.28
N VAL A 48 13.35 0.53 6.55
CA VAL A 48 14.51 1.34 6.99
C VAL A 48 15.64 0.49 7.55
N ALA A 49 15.37 -0.74 7.96
CA ALA A 49 16.37 -1.70 8.47
C ALA A 49 15.99 -3.12 8.04
N PRO A 50 16.86 -4.14 8.18
CA PRO A 50 16.47 -5.52 7.97
C PRO A 50 15.26 -5.90 8.84
N GLU A 51 14.34 -6.74 8.34
CA GLU A 51 13.16 -7.16 9.11
C GLU A 51 13.51 -7.96 10.38
N THR A 52 14.74 -8.48 10.46
CA THR A 52 15.30 -9.13 11.65
C THR A 52 15.78 -8.13 12.72
N ALA A 53 15.86 -6.84 12.40
CA ALA A 53 16.27 -5.81 13.35
C ALA A 53 15.19 -5.61 14.44
N PRO A 54 15.58 -5.31 15.69
CA PRO A 54 14.63 -5.04 16.75
C PRO A 54 13.78 -3.80 16.44
N GLY A 55 12.51 -3.81 16.87
CA GLY A 55 11.60 -2.69 16.69
C GLY A 55 10.78 -2.76 15.40
N LEU A 56 10.46 -1.59 14.82
CA LEU A 56 9.67 -1.50 13.59
C LEU A 56 10.57 -1.13 12.42
N ALA A 57 11.10 -2.15 11.74
CA ALA A 57 12.01 -1.99 10.62
C ALA A 57 11.31 -1.62 9.29
N ALA A 58 10.01 -1.92 9.17
CA ALA A 58 9.22 -1.62 7.98
C ALA A 58 7.77 -1.30 8.31
N CYS A 59 7.14 -0.50 7.45
CA CYS A 59 5.70 -0.24 7.48
C CYS A 59 5.16 -0.05 6.07
N GLY A 60 3.83 -0.14 5.95
CA GLY A 60 3.13 0.05 4.70
C GLY A 60 1.94 0.98 4.82
N LEU A 61 1.53 1.48 3.66
CA LEU A 61 0.35 2.30 3.45
C LEU A 61 -0.44 1.72 2.30
N LEU A 62 -1.70 1.38 2.55
CA LEU A 62 -2.69 1.11 1.50
C LEU A 62 -3.48 2.39 1.23
N ALA A 63 -3.58 2.74 -0.03
CA ALA A 63 -4.41 3.83 -0.52
C ALA A 63 -5.49 3.27 -1.43
N VAL A 64 -6.71 3.22 -0.91
CA VAL A 64 -7.89 2.76 -1.65
C VAL A 64 -8.53 3.94 -2.35
N ASN A 65 -8.89 3.75 -3.62
CA ASN A 65 -9.32 4.81 -4.53
C ASN A 65 -8.36 6.02 -4.49
N PRO A 66 -7.05 5.81 -4.75
CA PRO A 66 -6.07 6.87 -4.60
C PRO A 66 -6.28 7.95 -5.68
N PRO A 67 -5.99 9.23 -5.39
CA PRO A 67 -5.88 10.25 -6.41
C PRO A 67 -4.90 9.84 -7.50
N HIS A 68 -5.19 10.18 -8.76
CA HIS A 68 -4.40 9.72 -9.92
C HIS A 68 -2.92 10.13 -9.86
N THR A 69 -2.59 11.24 -9.20
CA THR A 69 -1.21 11.73 -9.02
C THR A 69 -0.43 10.98 -7.95
N MET A 70 -1.12 10.26 -7.05
CA MET A 70 -0.50 9.69 -5.85
C MET A 70 0.54 8.61 -6.17
N ALA A 71 0.29 7.76 -7.18
CA ALA A 71 1.25 6.75 -7.60
C ALA A 71 2.55 7.38 -8.12
N ALA A 72 2.45 8.45 -8.93
CA ALA A 72 3.62 9.18 -9.43
C ALA A 72 4.36 9.91 -8.32
N ALA A 73 3.63 10.58 -7.42
CA ALA A 73 4.22 11.25 -6.27
C ALA A 73 4.98 10.27 -5.37
N LEU A 74 4.35 9.14 -4.99
CA LEU A 74 4.99 8.08 -4.21
C LEU A 74 6.20 7.47 -4.92
N GLY A 75 6.11 7.24 -6.23
CA GLY A 75 7.23 6.75 -7.03
C GLY A 75 8.44 7.70 -7.02
N ALA A 76 8.20 9.01 -6.90
CA ALA A 76 9.28 9.99 -6.77
C ALA A 76 9.86 10.05 -5.35
N ILE A 77 9.03 9.97 -4.30
CA ILE A 77 9.48 10.20 -2.92
C ILE A 77 10.03 8.93 -2.25
N LEU A 78 9.49 7.74 -2.53
CA LEU A 78 9.88 6.50 -1.83
C LEU A 78 11.36 6.13 -2.02
N PRO A 79 11.99 6.26 -3.21
CA PRO A 79 13.42 6.04 -3.35
C PRO A 79 14.26 7.00 -2.49
N CYS A 80 13.87 8.27 -2.44
CA CYS A 80 14.53 9.28 -1.62
C CYS A 80 14.40 8.95 -0.12
N LEU A 81 13.20 8.58 0.33
CA LEU A 81 12.97 8.17 1.71
C LEU A 81 13.75 6.92 2.08
N ALA A 82 13.81 5.90 1.21
CA ALA A 82 14.61 4.70 1.43
C ALA A 82 16.11 5.02 1.56
N GLY A 83 16.62 5.94 0.72
CA GLY A 83 18.02 6.36 0.78
C GLY A 83 18.36 7.19 2.03
N LEU A 84 17.47 8.08 2.47
CA LEU A 84 17.71 8.97 3.61
C LEU A 84 17.45 8.30 4.96
N LEU A 85 16.44 7.44 5.05
CA LEU A 85 16.01 6.82 6.30
C LEU A 85 16.57 5.41 6.49
N GLY A 86 17.16 4.83 5.43
CA GLY A 86 17.79 3.52 5.47
C GLY A 86 18.99 3.49 6.43
N GLN A 87 18.92 2.66 7.44
CA GLN A 87 20.01 2.37 8.37
C GLN A 87 20.99 1.39 7.71
N ASP A 88 22.28 1.69 7.77
CA ASP A 88 23.36 0.85 7.25
C ASP A 88 23.15 0.39 5.79
N GLY A 89 22.51 1.23 4.97
CA GLY A 89 22.21 0.93 3.56
C GLY A 89 21.10 -0.11 3.34
N ALA A 90 20.37 -0.52 4.39
CA ALA A 90 19.28 -1.50 4.32
C ALA A 90 17.92 -0.90 3.90
N GLY A 91 17.91 0.38 3.52
CA GLY A 91 16.72 1.08 3.05
C GLY A 91 16.16 0.46 1.76
N ALA A 92 14.86 0.16 1.75
CA ALA A 92 14.17 -0.35 0.57
C ALA A 92 12.71 0.09 0.57
N PHE A 93 12.08 0.07 -0.60
CA PHE A 93 10.67 0.36 -0.73
C PHE A 93 10.01 -0.58 -1.73
N SER A 94 8.68 -0.69 -1.66
CA SER A 94 7.86 -1.27 -2.71
C SER A 94 6.70 -0.34 -3.03
N LEU A 95 6.29 -0.34 -4.29
CA LEU A 95 5.13 0.40 -4.78
C LEU A 95 4.44 -0.46 -5.83
N ASP A 96 3.26 -0.99 -5.49
CA ASP A 96 2.52 -1.92 -6.34
C ASP A 96 1.01 -1.76 -6.21
N TRP A 97 0.27 -2.19 -7.23
CA TRP A 97 -1.18 -2.22 -7.18
C TRP A 97 -1.63 -3.51 -6.51
N LEU A 98 -2.06 -3.41 -5.26
CA LEU A 98 -2.66 -4.54 -4.52
C LEU A 98 -3.96 -4.99 -5.19
N VAL A 99 -4.78 -4.04 -5.65
CA VAL A 99 -5.96 -4.29 -6.49
C VAL A 99 -5.86 -3.37 -7.70
N ALA A 100 -5.69 -3.96 -8.88
CA ALA A 100 -5.69 -3.22 -10.13
C ALA A 100 -7.10 -2.76 -10.50
N GLU A 101 -7.18 -1.76 -11.37
CA GLU A 101 -8.46 -1.32 -11.93
C GLU A 101 -9.11 -2.44 -12.74
N ALA A 102 -10.39 -2.71 -12.50
CA ALA A 102 -11.15 -3.63 -13.35
C ALA A 102 -11.24 -3.00 -14.75
N LYS A 103 -10.67 -3.65 -15.76
CA LYS A 103 -10.79 -3.21 -17.15
C LYS A 103 -12.28 -3.19 -17.51
N ALA A 104 -12.81 -2.01 -17.84
CA ALA A 104 -14.19 -1.91 -18.32
C ALA A 104 -14.38 -2.83 -19.54
N PRO A 105 -15.51 -3.56 -19.65
CA PRO A 105 -15.81 -4.31 -20.86
C PRO A 105 -15.79 -3.35 -22.07
N PRO A 106 -15.30 -3.78 -23.25
CA PRO A 106 -15.28 -2.92 -24.41
C PRO A 106 -16.69 -2.42 -24.70
N ALA A 107 -16.84 -1.10 -24.84
CA ALA A 107 -18.12 -0.49 -25.18
C ALA A 107 -18.60 -1.10 -26.50
N SER A 108 -19.75 -1.78 -26.47
CA SER A 108 -20.44 -2.24 -27.68
C SER A 108 -20.79 -1.01 -28.51
N ARG A 109 -20.12 -0.85 -29.65
CA ARG A 109 -20.59 -0.02 -30.76
C ARG A 109 -21.68 -0.75 -31.52
#